data_AF-A0A0P7YM43-F1
#
_entry.id   AF-A0A0P7YM43-F1
#
_cell.length_a   1.000
_cell.length_b   1.000
_cell.length_c   1.000
_cell.angle_alpha   90.00
_cell.angle_beta   90.00
_cell.angle_gamma   90.00
#
_symmetry.space_group_name_H-M   'P 1'
#
loop_
_entity.id
_entity.type
_entity.pdbx_description
1 polymer ?
#
loop_
_entity_poly.entity_id
_entity_poly.type
_entity_poly.pdbx_seq_one_letter_code
_entity_poly.pdbx_strand_id
1 'polypeptide(L)'
;MARHPWYICALCRDRITDADGYQLEFGNTTISGGFAWRRAGEERFHEALGFLGLLDGRPVRVSAARFGGIVAEPCASPREGFGPILGDAEDDRHDGRPSPS
;
A
#
# COMPACT_ATOMS: atom_id res chain seq x y z
N MET A 1 -19.22 21.00 -11.72
CA MET A 1 -17.94 20.83 -11.00
C MET A 1 -17.95 19.46 -10.34
N ALA A 2 -17.14 18.51 -10.82
CA ALA A 2 -17.13 17.16 -10.28
C ALA A 2 -16.69 17.21 -8.80
N ARG A 3 -17.52 16.66 -7.91
CA ARG A 3 -17.44 16.77 -6.45
C ARG A 3 -16.67 15.60 -5.81
N HIS A 4 -15.85 14.90 -6.58
CA HIS A 4 -15.16 13.67 -6.17
C HIS A 4 -13.68 13.73 -6.58
N PRO A 5 -12.73 13.70 -5.63
CA PRO A 5 -11.33 13.61 -5.96
C PRO A 5 -11.05 12.16 -6.34
N TRP A 6 -11.07 11.83 -7.63
CA TRP A 6 -10.40 10.73 -8.34
C TRP A 6 -10.07 9.41 -7.58
N TYR A 7 -10.95 8.90 -6.72
CA TYR A 7 -10.78 7.59 -6.10
C TYR A 7 -11.33 6.50 -7.01
N ILE A 8 -10.55 5.42 -7.13
CA ILE A 8 -10.98 4.19 -7.78
C ILE A 8 -11.98 3.48 -6.85
N CYS A 9 -13.14 3.07 -7.38
CA CYS A 9 -14.17 2.41 -6.59
C CYS A 9 -13.68 1.04 -6.08
N ALA A 10 -14.34 0.51 -5.03
CA ALA A 10 -13.96 -0.77 -4.43
C ALA A 10 -13.89 -1.93 -5.44
N LEU A 11 -14.87 -2.03 -6.36
CA LEU A 11 -14.90 -3.07 -7.39
C LEU A 11 -13.69 -3.01 -8.33
N CYS A 12 -13.27 -1.80 -8.70
CA CYS A 12 -12.09 -1.64 -9.54
C CYS A 12 -10.81 -1.88 -8.74
N ARG A 13 -10.77 -1.50 -7.47
CA ARG A 13 -9.63 -1.77 -6.57
C ARG A 13 -9.37 -3.27 -6.41
N ASP A 14 -10.41 -4.08 -6.33
CA ASP A 14 -10.27 -5.54 -6.16
C ASP A 14 -9.71 -6.24 -7.41
N ARG A 15 -9.60 -5.52 -8.55
CA ARG A 15 -8.97 -6.02 -9.79
C ARG A 15 -7.53 -5.56 -9.96
N ILE A 16 -6.97 -4.84 -8.98
CA ILE A 16 -5.60 -4.34 -9.07
C ILE A 16 -4.63 -5.53 -9.00
N THR A 17 -3.62 -5.51 -9.87
CA THR A 17 -2.57 -6.52 -9.92
C THR A 17 -1.19 -5.94 -9.65
N ASP A 18 -0.23 -6.81 -9.35
CA ASP A 18 1.19 -6.47 -9.47
C ASP A 18 1.64 -6.42 -10.94
N ALA A 19 2.95 -6.22 -11.16
CA ALA A 19 3.56 -6.17 -12.49
C ALA A 19 3.51 -7.51 -13.24
N ASP A 20 3.43 -8.62 -12.51
CA ASP A 20 3.36 -9.98 -13.07
C ASP A 20 1.90 -10.40 -13.36
N GLY A 21 0.92 -9.58 -12.96
CA GLY A 21 -0.49 -9.82 -13.19
C GLY A 21 -1.20 -10.58 -12.06
N TYR A 22 -0.56 -10.79 -10.90
CA TYR A 22 -1.22 -11.40 -9.75
C TYR A 22 -2.13 -10.39 -9.07
N GLN A 23 -3.39 -10.77 -8.86
CA GLN A 23 -4.37 -9.94 -8.14
C GLN A 23 -3.89 -9.70 -6.71
N LEU A 24 -4.11 -8.48 -6.23
CA LEU A 24 -3.70 -8.03 -4.90
C LEU A 24 -4.91 -7.83 -3.98
N GLU A 25 -4.72 -8.15 -2.71
CA GLU A 25 -5.66 -7.83 -1.63
C GLU A 25 -5.00 -6.82 -0.68
N PHE A 26 -5.78 -5.84 -0.21
CA PHE A 26 -5.28 -4.74 0.60
C PHE A 26 -6.05 -4.62 1.91
N GLY A 27 -5.36 -4.23 2.96
CA GLY A 27 -5.94 -4.06 4.29
C GLY A 27 -5.19 -3.05 5.14
N ASN A 28 -5.80 -2.64 6.24
CA ASN A 28 -5.14 -1.85 7.27
C ASN A 28 -4.55 -2.79 8.32
N THR A 29 -3.34 -2.50 8.80
CA THR A 29 -2.66 -3.33 9.82
C THR A 29 -3.20 -3.06 11.23
N THR A 30 -3.61 -1.82 11.52
CA THR A 30 -4.21 -1.45 12.81
C THR A 30 -5.36 -0.45 12.65
N ILE A 31 -6.16 -0.29 13.71
CA ILE A 31 -7.22 0.74 13.81
C ILE A 31 -6.65 2.16 13.68
N SER A 32 -5.41 2.37 14.14
CA SER A 32 -4.71 3.66 14.14
C SER A 32 -4.11 4.04 12.78
N GLY A 33 -4.14 3.13 11.81
CA GLY A 33 -3.49 3.30 10.51
C GLY A 33 -2.51 2.17 10.19
N GLY A 34 -1.81 2.32 9.08
CA GLY A 34 -0.95 1.29 8.49
C GLY A 34 -1.62 0.59 7.31
N PHE A 35 -0.79 0.16 6.37
CA PHE A 35 -1.19 -0.43 5.11
C PHE A 35 -0.50 -1.77 4.96
N ALA A 36 -1.25 -2.78 4.54
CA ALA A 36 -0.69 -4.05 4.16
C ALA A 36 -1.34 -4.59 2.89
N TRP A 37 -0.61 -5.46 2.23
CA TRP A 37 -0.99 -6.07 0.97
C TRP A 37 -0.60 -7.55 0.96
N ARG A 38 -1.21 -8.33 0.09
CA ARG A 38 -0.79 -9.69 -0.27
C ARG A 38 -1.24 -10.02 -1.67
N ARG A 39 -0.69 -11.07 -2.28
CA ARG A 39 -1.30 -11.65 -3.49
C ARG A 39 -2.53 -12.46 -3.08
N ALA A 40 -3.55 -12.43 -3.93
CA ALA A 40 -4.78 -13.16 -3.70
C ALA A 40 -4.50 -14.66 -3.49
N GLY A 41 -4.94 -15.19 -2.36
CA GLY A 41 -4.71 -16.58 -1.96
C GLY A 41 -3.47 -16.81 -1.08
N GLU A 42 -2.63 -15.80 -0.86
CA GLU A 42 -1.58 -15.88 0.16
C GLU A 42 -2.19 -15.75 1.57
N GLU A 43 -1.60 -16.44 2.54
CA GLU A 43 -2.11 -16.40 3.92
C GLU A 43 -1.69 -15.12 4.66
N ARG A 44 -0.49 -14.61 4.37
CA ARG A 44 0.13 -13.53 5.13
C ARG A 44 0.06 -12.20 4.39
N PHE A 45 -0.24 -11.16 5.15
CA PHE A 45 -0.14 -9.78 4.70
C PHE A 45 1.27 -9.23 4.96
N HIS A 46 1.76 -8.41 4.03
CA HIS A 46 3.02 -7.70 4.09
C HIS A 46 2.76 -6.22 4.36
N GLU A 47 3.42 -5.66 5.37
CA GLU A 47 3.28 -4.24 5.72
C GLU A 47 4.07 -3.34 4.76
N ALA A 48 3.50 -2.18 4.43
CA ALA A 48 4.13 -1.16 3.59
C ALA A 48 3.49 0.21 3.84
N LEU A 49 4.04 1.28 3.26
CA LEU A 49 3.38 2.60 3.25
C LEU A 49 2.30 2.70 2.16
N GLY A 50 2.38 1.85 1.15
CA GLY A 50 1.46 1.78 0.01
C GLY A 50 1.91 0.75 -1.00
N PHE A 51 1.23 0.69 -2.14
CA PHE A 51 1.58 -0.20 -3.25
C PHE A 51 1.35 0.50 -4.59
N LEU A 52 2.30 0.35 -5.52
CA LEU A 52 2.16 0.75 -6.92
C LEU A 52 1.82 -0.48 -7.76
N GLY A 53 0.56 -0.55 -8.19
CA GLY A 53 0.03 -1.67 -8.98
C GLY A 53 -0.54 -1.22 -10.31
N LEU A 54 -1.27 -2.14 -10.94
CA LEU A 54 -1.93 -1.94 -12.22
C LEU A 54 -3.43 -2.22 -12.12
N LEU A 55 -4.25 -1.32 -12.66
CA LEU A 55 -5.66 -1.56 -12.94
C LEU A 55 -5.85 -1.55 -14.45
N ASP A 56 -6.21 -2.69 -15.03
CA ASP A 56 -6.42 -2.82 -16.48
C ASP A 56 -5.20 -2.27 -17.28
N GLY A 57 -3.98 -2.53 -16.79
CA GLY A 57 -2.71 -2.07 -17.37
C GLY A 57 -2.34 -0.60 -17.08
N ARG A 58 -3.12 0.11 -16.25
CA ARG A 58 -2.87 1.52 -15.90
C ARG A 58 -2.28 1.64 -14.50
N PRO A 59 -1.24 2.48 -14.28
CA PRO A 59 -0.63 2.63 -12.96
C PRO A 59 -1.59 3.22 -11.94
N VAL A 60 -1.63 2.59 -10.76
CA VAL A 60 -2.44 3.01 -9.62
C VAL A 60 -1.63 2.94 -8.34
N ARG A 61 -1.82 3.93 -7.47
CA ARG A 61 -1.25 3.94 -6.13
C ARG A 61 -2.33 3.58 -5.13
N VAL A 62 -2.04 2.61 -4.27
CA VAL A 62 -2.93 2.17 -3.19
C VAL A 62 -2.29 2.50 -1.85
N SER A 63 -3.04 3.09 -0.93
CA SER A 63 -2.55 3.40 0.42
C SER A 63 -3.68 3.42 1.45
N ALA A 64 -3.30 3.41 2.73
CA ALA A 64 -4.25 3.58 3.83
C ALA A 64 -4.91 4.97 3.78
N ALA A 65 -6.22 5.00 4.00
CA ALA A 65 -6.99 6.22 4.20
C ALA A 65 -6.80 6.76 5.63
N ARG A 66 -6.95 8.08 5.80
CA ARG A 66 -6.79 8.76 7.10
C ARG A 66 -7.84 8.37 8.16
N PHE A 67 -8.94 7.74 7.77
CA PHE A 67 -10.08 7.39 8.66
C PHE A 67 -10.43 5.90 8.66
N GLY A 68 -9.47 5.02 8.37
CA GLY A 68 -9.70 3.58 8.32
C GLY A 68 -10.34 3.15 7.00
N GLY A 69 -9.52 2.65 6.09
CA GLY A 69 -9.93 2.22 4.76
C GLY A 69 -8.75 2.18 3.81
N ILE A 70 -9.01 1.70 2.60
CA ILE A 70 -8.02 1.61 1.52
C ILE A 70 -8.48 2.49 0.37
N VAL A 71 -7.60 3.41 0.00
CA VAL A 71 -7.79 4.34 -1.11
C VAL A 71 -6.88 3.90 -2.26
N ALA A 72 -7.42 3.94 -3.47
CA ALA A 72 -6.67 3.74 -4.70
C ALA A 72 -6.85 4.95 -5.61
N GLU A 73 -5.75 5.48 -6.13
CA GLU A 73 -5.70 6.69 -6.93
C GLU A 73 -4.90 6.44 -8.21
N PRO A 74 -5.31 7.00 -9.37
CA PRO A 74 -4.50 6.96 -10.58
C PRO A 74 -3.13 7.62 -10.35
N CYS A 75 -2.07 6.99 -10.86
CA CYS A 75 -0.71 7.53 -10.77
C CYS A 75 -0.19 7.83 -12.18
N ALA A 76 0.34 9.03 -12.38
CA ALA A 76 1.05 9.35 -13.61
C ALA A 76 2.46 8.73 -13.54
N SER A 77 2.74 7.78 -14.44
CA SER A 77 4.05 7.16 -14.70
C SER A 77 4.95 7.00 -13.45
N PRO A 78 4.83 5.89 -12.70
CA PRO A 78 5.62 5.70 -11.49
C PRO A 78 7.12 5.69 -11.84
N ARG A 79 7.88 6.64 -11.26
CA ARG A 79 9.34 6.74 -11.45
C ARG A 79 10.09 5.56 -10.81
N GLU A 80 9.47 4.94 -9.81
CA GLU A 80 10.11 3.98 -8.89
C GLU A 80 9.75 2.52 -9.21
N GLY A 81 9.06 2.26 -10.33
CA GLY A 81 8.58 0.92 -10.69
C GLY A 81 7.30 0.52 -9.96
N PHE A 82 6.86 -0.72 -10.18
CA PHE A 82 5.69 -1.31 -9.53
C PHE A 82 6.12 -2.17 -8.33
N GLY A 83 5.30 -2.19 -7.28
CA GLY A 83 5.60 -2.94 -6.06
C GLY A 83 5.23 -2.19 -4.77
N PRO A 84 5.62 -2.74 -3.60
CA PRO A 84 5.38 -2.11 -2.31
C PRO A 84 6.20 -0.83 -2.17
N ILE A 85 5.56 0.21 -1.63
CA ILE A 85 6.24 1.44 -1.21
C ILE A 85 6.70 1.22 0.22
N LEU A 86 7.99 0.98 0.40
CA LEU A 86 8.59 0.85 1.71
C LEU A 86 8.91 2.26 2.26
N GLY A 87 8.69 2.47 3.55
CA GLY A 87 9.28 3.62 4.22
C GLY A 87 10.76 3.38 4.42
N ASP A 88 11.52 4.45 4.63
CA ASP A 88 12.82 4.34 5.26
C ASP A 88 12.55 3.63 6.60
N ALA A 89 12.96 2.37 6.71
CA ALA A 89 12.87 1.66 7.97
C ALA A 89 13.72 2.46 8.96
N GLU A 90 13.07 3.23 9.85
CA GLU A 90 13.76 3.77 11.00
C GLU A 90 14.34 2.57 11.74
N ASP A 91 15.66 2.50 11.68
CA ASP A 91 16.58 1.68 12.41
C ASP A 91 16.12 1.53 13.88
N ASP A 92 15.29 0.52 14.17
CA ASP A 92 15.13 0.03 15.55
C ASP A 92 16.40 -0.75 15.91
N ARG A 93 17.54 -0.05 15.94
CA ARG A 93 18.65 -0.40 16.81
C ARG A 93 18.44 0.38 18.07
N HIS A 94 17.67 -0.21 18.98
CA HIS A 94 17.71 0.11 20.39
C HIS A 94 19.18 0.22 20.82
N ASP A 95 19.66 1.45 21.08
CA ASP A 95 20.97 1.75 21.64
C ASP A 95 21.03 1.14 23.04
N GLY A 96 21.48 -0.11 23.09
CA GLY A 96 21.78 -0.82 24.32
C GLY A 96 23.06 -0.28 24.94
N ARG A 97 23.00 0.93 25.50
CA ARG A 97 24.08 1.47 26.32
C ARG A 97 23.82 1.15 27.79
N PRO A 98 24.60 0.25 28.43
CA PRO A 98 24.54 0.12 29.88
C PRO A 98 25.18 1.35 30.54
N SER A 99 24.48 1.92 31.52
CA SER A 99 25.03 2.94 32.43
C SER A 99 26.18 2.35 33.24
N PRO A 100 27.39 2.96 33.26
CA PRO A 100 28.40 2.57 34.23
C PRO A 100 27.98 3.00 35.63
N SER A 101 28.20 2.10 36.59
CA SER A 101 28.01 2.32 38.04
C SER A 101 29.07 3.24 38.64
#